data_AF-A0A2G6QNU2-F1
#
_entry.id   AF-A0A2G6QNU2-F1
#
_cell.length_a   1.000
_cell.length_b   1.000
_cell.length_c   1.000
_cell.angle_alpha   90.00
_cell.angle_beta   90.00
_cell.angle_gamma   90.00
#
_symmetry.space_group_name_H-M   'P 1'
#
loop_
_entity.id
_entity.type
_entity.pdbx_description
1 polymer ?
#
loop_
_entity_poly.entity_id
_entity_poly.type
_entity_poly.pdbx_seq_one_letter_code
_entity_poly.pdbx_strand_id
1 'polypeptide(L)'
;MLKLKNWVKGLCLFCVAVLFVACVSTEKHDPNFLGDFPVQDLGKIMGATVRRVKRTLKPAELSFTFNPRSNIVSVHHKFLGENVWINLSEENRTVFINAIHQYLSEYKEKKLGEGNNRKKGYFGKTPIYMKWGLFAAARAGKPTLRFEYELIKPKGRPYFIVGATTTKSFQGGANSPAIRIALSPAKCQDMLVLLKQKNLQKLVDDLQKEYEEFDMKEGFEEDEEFEVMKEIENSSTESDDSIDEDEADAEFNID
;
A
#
# COMPACT_ATOMS: atom_id res chain seq x y z
N MET A 1 -22.54 -68.85 41.32
CA MET A 1 -22.48 -69.20 39.89
C MET A 1 -23.59 -68.46 39.16
N LEU A 2 -23.27 -67.32 38.54
CA LEU A 2 -24.19 -66.55 37.71
C LEU A 2 -24.32 -67.23 36.33
N LYS A 3 -25.55 -67.50 35.89
CA LYS A 3 -25.83 -67.85 34.48
C LYS A 3 -26.06 -66.56 33.70
N LEU A 4 -25.22 -66.38 32.69
CA LEU A 4 -25.34 -65.40 31.61
C LEU A 4 -26.36 -65.88 30.55
N LYS A 5 -26.81 -64.91 29.74
CA LYS A 5 -27.45 -65.02 28.40
C LYS A 5 -28.96 -65.37 28.42
N ASN A 6 -29.85 -64.68 27.72
CA ASN A 6 -29.84 -63.86 26.49
C ASN A 6 -31.17 -63.04 26.52
N TRP A 7 -31.46 -61.95 25.80
CA TRP A 7 -31.47 -61.82 24.33
C TRP A 7 -31.90 -60.39 23.95
N VAL A 8 -31.13 -59.78 23.05
CA VAL A 8 -31.54 -58.97 21.89
C VAL A 8 -32.83 -58.14 22.00
N LYS A 9 -32.67 -56.83 22.17
CA LYS A 9 -33.43 -55.82 21.42
C LYS A 9 -32.45 -54.78 20.89
N GLY A 10 -32.11 -54.90 19.61
CA GLY A 10 -31.51 -53.80 18.88
C GLY A 10 -32.57 -52.74 18.63
N LEU A 11 -32.20 -51.48 18.83
CA LEU A 11 -32.81 -50.37 18.11
C LEU A 11 -31.82 -49.20 18.07
N CYS A 12 -31.11 -49.14 16.96
CA CYS A 12 -30.52 -47.98 16.28
C CYS A 12 -30.82 -46.58 16.87
N LEU A 13 -30.26 -46.21 18.03
CA LEU A 13 -30.40 -44.84 18.52
C LEU A 13 -29.19 -44.37 19.34
N PHE A 14 -27.97 -44.72 18.90
CA PHE A 14 -26.75 -44.24 19.56
C PHE A 14 -25.63 -43.81 18.60
N CYS A 15 -25.94 -43.50 17.33
CA CYS A 15 -24.95 -43.06 16.33
C CYS A 15 -25.15 -41.61 15.83
N VAL A 16 -25.94 -40.77 16.51
CA VAL A 16 -26.15 -39.36 16.09
C VAL A 16 -25.79 -38.38 17.19
N ALA A 17 -24.65 -38.58 17.85
CA ALA A 17 -24.17 -37.69 18.91
C ALA A 17 -22.69 -37.27 18.76
N VAL A 18 -22.12 -37.38 17.55
CA VAL A 18 -20.69 -37.04 17.33
C VAL A 18 -20.47 -36.35 15.98
N LEU A 19 -21.18 -35.27 15.62
CA LEU A 19 -20.80 -34.44 14.45
C LEU A 19 -21.24 -32.96 14.57
N PHE A 20 -21.10 -32.34 15.73
CA PHE A 20 -21.09 -30.87 15.83
C PHE A 20 -19.83 -30.40 16.57
N VAL A 21 -18.66 -30.76 16.03
CA VAL A 21 -17.48 -29.92 16.23
C VAL A 21 -17.69 -28.75 15.28
N ALA A 22 -18.34 -27.70 15.78
CA ALA A 22 -18.36 -26.41 15.09
C ALA A 22 -16.90 -26.06 14.80
N CYS A 23 -16.56 -26.00 13.51
CA CYS A 23 -15.29 -25.49 13.04
C CYS A 23 -15.30 -23.99 13.33
N VAL A 24 -14.93 -23.61 14.55
CA VAL A 24 -14.60 -22.22 14.86
C VAL A 24 -13.29 -21.96 14.13
N SER A 25 -13.41 -21.52 12.88
CA SER A 25 -12.31 -20.90 12.16
C SER A 25 -11.96 -19.65 12.95
N THR A 26 -10.96 -19.75 13.83
CA THR A 26 -10.35 -18.58 14.43
C THR A 26 -9.68 -17.82 13.31
N GLU A 27 -10.35 -16.79 12.79
CA GLU A 27 -9.71 -15.83 11.91
C GLU A 27 -8.44 -15.35 12.61
N LYS A 28 -7.29 -15.62 11.98
CA LYS A 28 -6.02 -15.09 12.46
C LYS A 28 -6.10 -13.58 12.28
N HIS A 29 -6.35 -12.87 13.37
CA HIS A 29 -6.30 -11.41 13.38
C HIS A 29 -4.88 -10.97 13.01
N ASP A 30 -4.70 -10.48 11.78
CA ASP A 30 -3.45 -9.86 11.35
C ASP A 30 -3.40 -8.44 11.93
N PRO A 31 -2.46 -8.12 12.83
CA PRO A 31 -2.36 -6.79 13.42
C PRO A 31 -2.05 -5.68 12.38
N ASN A 32 -1.67 -6.04 11.14
CA ASN A 32 -1.47 -5.09 10.05
C ASN A 32 -2.70 -4.93 9.15
N PHE A 33 -3.79 -5.64 9.40
CA PHE A 33 -5.02 -5.44 8.69
C PHE A 33 -5.81 -4.30 9.34
N LEU A 34 -5.99 -3.19 8.62
CA LEU A 34 -6.72 -2.03 9.12
C LEU A 34 -8.14 -1.94 8.55
N GLY A 35 -8.36 -2.48 7.35
CA GLY A 35 -9.67 -2.52 6.70
C GLY A 35 -9.58 -3.06 5.27
N ASP A 36 -10.72 -3.50 4.74
CA ASP A 36 -10.82 -4.03 3.38
C ASP A 36 -11.15 -2.94 2.36
N PHE A 37 -10.23 -1.99 2.19
CA PHE A 37 -10.40 -0.88 1.26
C PHE A 37 -9.35 -0.92 0.14
N PRO A 38 -9.65 -0.32 -1.03
CA PRO A 38 -8.66 -0.14 -2.09
C PRO A 38 -7.48 0.72 -1.60
N VAL A 39 -6.39 0.69 -2.37
CA VAL A 39 -5.22 1.53 -2.10
C VAL A 39 -5.61 3.01 -2.18
N GLN A 40 -5.24 3.77 -1.17
CA GLN A 40 -5.54 5.19 -1.02
C GLN A 40 -4.35 6.04 -1.48
N ASP A 41 -4.61 7.14 -2.19
CA ASP A 41 -3.60 8.16 -2.49
C ASP A 41 -3.44 9.08 -1.27
N LEU A 42 -2.23 9.21 -0.76
CA LEU A 42 -1.89 10.11 0.35
C LEU A 42 -1.34 11.45 -0.13
N GLY A 43 -1.18 11.63 -1.44
CA GLY A 43 -0.66 12.83 -2.07
C GLY A 43 0.86 12.80 -2.27
N LYS A 44 1.43 13.98 -2.44
CA LYS A 44 2.82 14.14 -2.92
C LYS A 44 3.64 15.10 -2.06
N ILE A 45 4.92 14.79 -1.91
CA ILE A 45 5.89 15.67 -1.24
C ILE A 45 7.02 15.99 -2.21
N MET A 46 7.32 17.28 -2.34
CA MET A 46 8.53 17.75 -3.01
C MET A 46 9.74 17.62 -2.09
N GLY A 47 10.71 16.80 -2.51
CA GLY A 47 12.05 16.74 -1.96
C GLY A 47 13.10 17.13 -2.99
N ALA A 48 14.32 16.66 -2.79
CA ALA A 48 15.37 16.78 -3.79
C ALA A 48 16.30 15.57 -3.80
N THR A 49 16.77 15.15 -4.96
CA THR A 49 17.85 14.15 -5.05
C THR A 49 19.20 14.83 -4.87
N VAL A 50 20.09 14.19 -4.10
CA VAL A 50 21.45 14.70 -3.87
C VAL A 50 22.40 14.06 -4.87
N ARG A 51 22.95 14.87 -5.79
CA ARG A 51 24.00 14.37 -6.71
C ARG A 51 25.29 14.07 -5.95
N ARG A 52 25.76 12.81 -6.08
CA ARG A 52 26.95 12.28 -5.39
C ARG A 52 28.22 13.13 -5.55
N VAL A 53 28.40 13.78 -6.70
CA VAL A 53 29.63 14.52 -7.03
C VAL A 53 29.52 16.02 -6.75
N LYS A 54 28.42 16.67 -7.19
CA LYS A 54 28.31 18.14 -7.17
C LYS A 54 27.61 18.69 -5.92
N ARG A 55 27.07 17.84 -5.03
CA ARG A 55 26.24 18.23 -3.86
C ARG A 55 25.12 19.21 -4.21
N THR A 56 24.68 19.18 -5.46
CA THR A 56 23.56 19.99 -5.95
C THR A 56 22.26 19.23 -5.69
N LEU A 57 21.27 19.94 -5.18
CA LEU A 57 19.90 19.46 -5.07
C LEU A 57 19.24 19.52 -6.44
N LYS A 58 18.62 18.42 -6.83
CA LYS A 58 17.69 18.37 -7.97
C LYS A 58 16.29 18.12 -7.45
N PRO A 59 15.28 18.94 -7.78
CA PRO A 59 13.91 18.69 -7.37
C PRO A 59 13.47 17.25 -7.68
N ALA A 60 12.76 16.66 -6.74
CA ALA A 60 12.24 15.31 -6.85
C ALA A 60 10.85 15.26 -6.23
N GLU A 61 9.90 14.71 -6.97
CA GLU A 61 8.57 14.41 -6.45
C GLU A 61 8.59 13.00 -5.84
N LEU A 62 7.94 12.88 -4.68
CA LEU A 62 7.66 11.62 -3.99
C LEU A 62 6.14 11.48 -3.90
N SER A 63 5.59 10.42 -4.48
CA SER A 63 4.15 10.12 -4.39
C SER A 63 3.92 9.03 -3.35
N PHE A 64 2.87 9.16 -2.55
CA PHE A 64 2.59 8.27 -1.44
C PHE A 64 1.25 7.59 -1.63
N THR A 65 1.23 6.27 -1.49
CA THR A 65 -0.01 5.50 -1.44
C THR A 65 -0.03 4.64 -0.18
N PHE A 66 -1.22 4.28 0.26
CA PHE A 66 -1.44 3.49 1.45
C PHE A 66 -2.37 2.32 1.16
N ASN A 67 -1.99 1.13 1.63
CA ASN A 67 -2.78 -0.08 1.48
C ASN A 67 -3.35 -0.50 2.86
N PRO A 68 -4.64 -0.25 3.14
CA PRO A 68 -5.29 -0.57 4.42
C PRO A 68 -5.24 -2.05 4.79
N ARG A 69 -5.32 -2.95 3.81
CA ARG A 69 -5.28 -4.42 4.04
C ARG A 69 -3.96 -4.91 4.62
N SER A 70 -2.87 -4.19 4.36
CA SER A 70 -1.51 -4.61 4.75
C SER A 70 -0.79 -3.60 5.64
N ASN A 71 -1.42 -2.46 5.95
CA ASN A 71 -0.83 -1.33 6.65
C ASN A 71 0.53 -0.90 6.07
N ILE A 72 0.67 -0.92 4.74
CA ILE A 72 1.89 -0.51 4.03
C ILE A 72 1.67 0.85 3.39
N VAL A 73 2.61 1.77 3.62
CA VAL A 73 2.74 3.00 2.82
C VAL A 73 3.81 2.77 1.76
N SER A 74 3.47 2.97 0.49
CA SER A 74 4.41 2.91 -0.62
C SER A 74 4.83 4.32 -1.03
N VAL A 75 6.14 4.53 -1.16
CA VAL A 75 6.71 5.77 -1.67
C VAL A 75 7.22 5.51 -3.08
N HIS A 76 6.62 6.19 -4.05
CA HIS A 76 7.06 6.16 -5.45
C HIS A 76 7.94 7.36 -5.78
N HIS A 77 9.06 7.10 -6.45
CA HIS A 77 10.00 8.11 -6.90
C HIS A 77 10.64 7.72 -8.22
N LYS A 78 10.68 8.65 -9.18
CA LYS A 78 11.42 8.47 -10.44
C LYS A 78 12.89 8.90 -10.26
N PHE A 79 13.81 7.95 -10.37
CA PHE A 79 15.23 8.17 -10.17
C PHE A 79 16.07 7.60 -11.31
N LEU A 80 16.87 8.46 -11.95
CA LEU A 80 17.77 8.08 -13.06
C LEU A 80 17.09 7.29 -14.19
N GLY A 81 15.83 7.62 -14.49
CA GLY A 81 15.04 6.95 -15.53
C GLY A 81 14.24 5.75 -15.01
N GLU A 82 14.58 5.19 -13.86
CA GLU A 82 13.82 4.10 -13.24
C GLU A 82 12.70 4.63 -12.34
N ASN A 83 11.62 3.86 -12.27
CA ASN A 83 10.64 3.97 -11.21
C ASN A 83 11.12 3.17 -10.00
N VAL A 84 11.00 3.76 -8.81
CA VAL A 84 11.38 3.13 -7.54
C VAL A 84 10.19 3.19 -6.60
N TRP A 85 9.82 2.04 -6.03
CA TRP A 85 8.78 1.92 -5.01
C TRP A 85 9.40 1.40 -3.72
N ILE A 86 9.29 2.18 -2.65
CA ILE A 86 9.79 1.86 -1.32
C ILE A 86 8.56 1.54 -0.46
N ASN A 87 8.46 0.30 0.01
CA ASN A 87 7.36 -0.10 0.88
C ASN A 87 7.79 0.05 2.35
N LEU A 88 6.99 0.80 3.11
CA LEU A 88 7.19 1.07 4.52
C LEU A 88 6.08 0.40 5.32
N SER A 89 6.42 -0.67 6.06
CA SER A 89 5.55 -1.22 7.10
C SER A 89 5.39 -0.22 8.26
N GLU A 90 4.48 -0.49 9.20
CA GLU A 90 4.34 0.33 10.41
C GLU A 90 5.65 0.45 11.20
N GLU A 91 6.38 -0.65 11.35
CA GLU A 91 7.68 -0.66 12.00
C GLU A 91 8.68 0.23 11.27
N ASN A 92 8.74 0.15 9.93
CA ASN A 92 9.61 1.01 9.14
C ASN A 92 9.25 2.48 9.30
N ARG A 93 7.95 2.81 9.26
CA ARG A 93 7.45 4.17 9.45
C ARG A 93 7.76 4.70 10.84
N THR A 94 7.66 3.88 11.87
CA THR A 94 8.00 4.25 13.25
C THR A 94 9.46 4.66 13.36
N VAL A 95 10.39 3.87 12.80
CA VAL A 95 11.82 4.25 12.77
C VAL A 95 12.04 5.53 11.99
N PHE A 96 11.37 5.71 10.85
CA PHE A 96 11.49 6.92 10.03
C PHE A 96 10.95 8.17 10.75
N ILE A 97 9.77 8.08 11.36
CA ILE A 97 9.17 9.16 12.16
C ILE A 97 10.09 9.57 13.31
N ASN A 98 10.64 8.60 14.04
CA ASN A 98 11.58 8.86 15.13
C ASN A 98 12.84 9.56 14.63
N ALA A 99 13.38 9.13 13.48
CA ALA A 99 14.52 9.79 12.85
C ALA A 99 14.23 11.24 12.44
N ILE A 100 13.02 11.51 11.93
CA ILE A 100 12.57 12.87 11.62
C ILE A 100 12.48 13.73 12.89
N HIS A 101 11.86 13.21 13.96
CA HIS A 101 11.76 13.95 15.22
C HIS A 101 13.14 14.28 15.80
N GLN A 102 14.08 13.33 15.80
CA GLN A 102 15.46 13.56 16.23
C GLN A 102 16.13 14.65 15.39
N TYR A 103 16.03 14.56 14.06
CA TYR A 103 16.56 15.57 13.15
C TYR A 103 15.98 16.96 13.43
N LEU A 104 14.66 17.08 13.57
CA LEU A 104 14.00 18.36 13.81
C LEU A 104 14.41 18.97 15.16
N SER A 105 14.58 18.14 16.20
CA SER A 105 15.08 18.59 17.51
C SER A 105 16.51 19.11 17.39
N GLU A 106 17.43 18.32 16.83
CA GLU A 106 18.83 18.72 16.67
C GLU A 106 19.00 19.92 15.72
N TYR A 107 18.14 20.04 14.71
CA TYR A 107 18.10 21.20 13.82
C TYR A 107 17.72 22.47 14.59
N LYS A 108 16.67 22.40 15.42
CA LYS A 108 16.21 23.53 16.26
C LYS A 108 17.27 23.94 17.29
N GLU A 109 17.95 22.96 17.88
CA GLU A 109 19.03 23.15 18.86
C GLU A 109 20.38 23.51 18.22
N LYS A 110 20.46 23.63 16.89
CA LYS A 110 21.69 23.94 16.13
C LYS A 110 22.85 22.96 16.39
N LYS A 111 22.54 21.68 16.64
CA LYS A 111 23.53 20.61 16.88
C LYS A 111 24.09 19.98 15.60
N LEU A 112 23.45 20.23 14.46
CA LEU A 112 23.82 19.67 13.15
C LEU A 112 24.98 20.44 12.51
N GLY A 113 26.20 20.17 12.96
CA GLY A 113 27.45 20.79 12.48
C GLY A 113 28.28 19.87 11.56
N GLU A 114 29.49 20.32 11.18
CA GLU A 114 30.36 19.54 10.27
C GLU A 114 30.83 18.20 10.88
N GLY A 115 30.91 18.08 12.21
CA GLY A 115 31.48 16.91 12.87
C GLY A 115 30.76 15.58 12.62
N ASN A 116 29.43 15.60 12.44
CA ASN A 116 28.64 14.40 12.10
C ASN A 116 28.02 14.49 10.68
N ASN A 117 28.47 15.45 9.87
CA ASN A 117 27.98 15.65 8.52
C ASN A 117 28.17 14.37 7.68
N ARG A 118 27.08 13.86 7.08
CA ARG A 118 27.06 12.61 6.27
C ARG A 118 27.41 11.34 7.07
N LYS A 119 27.36 11.37 8.40
CA LYS A 119 27.49 10.16 9.21
C LYS A 119 26.34 9.21 8.88
N LYS A 120 26.70 8.03 8.37
CA LYS A 120 25.74 7.07 7.81
C LYS A 120 24.78 6.58 8.88
N GLY A 121 23.48 6.74 8.66
CA GLY A 121 22.45 6.28 9.59
C GLY A 121 22.53 6.97 10.96
N TYR A 122 22.93 8.24 10.98
CA TYR A 122 23.06 9.04 12.20
C TYR A 122 21.79 9.06 13.05
N PHE A 123 20.62 9.13 12.42
CA PHE A 123 19.30 9.07 13.07
C PHE A 123 18.67 7.67 13.04
N GLY A 124 19.44 6.65 12.65
CA GLY A 124 18.99 5.27 12.54
C GLY A 124 18.90 4.73 11.11
N LYS A 125 18.44 3.48 11.02
CA LYS A 125 18.33 2.70 9.78
C LYS A 125 17.24 1.64 9.92
N THR A 126 16.64 1.24 8.80
CA THR A 126 15.62 0.19 8.78
C THR A 126 15.67 -0.59 7.45
N PRO A 127 15.56 -1.92 7.44
CA PRO A 127 15.45 -2.69 6.21
C PRO A 127 14.07 -2.47 5.60
N ILE A 128 13.99 -2.25 4.29
CA ILE A 128 12.70 -2.08 3.60
C ILE A 128 12.62 -3.01 2.41
N TYR A 129 11.41 -3.25 1.94
CA TYR A 129 11.18 -3.89 0.66
C TYR A 129 11.11 -2.82 -0.43
N MET A 130 11.88 -3.00 -1.50
CA MET A 130 11.94 -2.06 -2.62
C MET A 130 11.71 -2.77 -3.93
N LYS A 131 10.93 -2.15 -4.82
CA LYS A 131 10.84 -2.54 -6.24
C LYS A 131 11.38 -1.45 -7.15
N TRP A 132 11.96 -1.82 -8.29
CA TRP A 132 12.44 -0.86 -9.28
C TRP A 132 12.39 -1.40 -10.72
N GLY A 133 12.35 -0.47 -11.69
CA GLY A 133 12.49 -0.77 -13.12
C GLY A 133 12.08 0.39 -14.04
N LEU A 134 12.37 0.25 -15.33
CA LEU A 134 12.18 1.34 -16.31
C LEU A 134 10.71 1.62 -16.61
N PHE A 135 9.93 0.59 -16.96
CA PHE A 135 8.51 0.71 -17.31
C PHE A 135 7.56 0.20 -16.22
N ALA A 136 8.02 -0.78 -15.42
CA ALA A 136 7.27 -1.36 -14.32
C ALA A 136 8.22 -1.82 -13.23
N ALA A 137 7.66 -2.32 -12.13
CA ALA A 137 8.37 -2.91 -11.00
C ALA A 137 8.99 -4.28 -11.35
N ALA A 138 9.94 -4.29 -12.27
CA ALA A 138 10.54 -5.50 -12.84
C ALA A 138 11.48 -6.24 -11.87
N ARG A 139 12.01 -5.55 -10.85
CA ARG A 139 12.97 -6.09 -9.89
C ARG A 139 12.56 -5.75 -8.47
N ALA A 140 12.95 -6.59 -7.53
CA ALA A 140 12.70 -6.39 -6.11
C ALA A 140 13.91 -6.77 -5.24
N GLY A 141 14.02 -6.17 -4.07
CA GLY A 141 15.12 -6.39 -3.14
C GLY A 141 14.81 -5.86 -1.74
N LYS A 142 15.72 -6.10 -0.80
CA LYS A 142 15.63 -5.63 0.60
C LYS A 142 16.80 -4.70 0.98
N PRO A 143 16.88 -3.47 0.43
CA PRO A 143 17.92 -2.53 0.84
C PRO A 143 17.67 -2.00 2.26
N THR A 144 18.71 -1.46 2.89
CA THR A 144 18.60 -0.73 4.16
C THR A 144 18.46 0.77 3.89
N LEU A 145 17.34 1.36 4.32
CA LEU A 145 17.21 2.81 4.44
C LEU A 145 18.04 3.31 5.62
N ARG A 146 18.70 4.44 5.41
CA ARG A 146 19.52 5.13 6.41
C ARG A 146 19.02 6.56 6.51
N PHE A 147 18.87 7.02 7.73
CA PHE A 147 18.45 8.37 8.04
C PHE A 147 19.65 9.15 8.55
N GLU A 148 20.04 10.20 7.86
CA GLU A 148 21.24 10.98 8.14
C GLU A 148 20.96 12.47 7.86
N TYR A 149 21.96 13.33 8.05
CA TYR A 149 21.91 14.70 7.53
C TYR A 149 23.12 15.01 6.67
N GLU A 150 22.95 15.98 5.79
CA GLU A 150 24.04 16.54 4.99
C GLU A 150 23.95 18.06 4.98
N LEU A 151 25.09 18.72 5.21
CA LEU A 151 25.24 20.17 5.04
C LEU A 151 25.44 20.46 3.55
N ILE A 152 24.44 21.08 2.93
CA ILE A 152 24.42 21.33 1.49
C ILE A 152 24.84 22.77 1.20
N LYS A 153 25.85 22.91 0.33
CA LYS A 153 26.41 24.19 -0.13
C LYS A 153 25.45 24.91 -1.10
N PRO A 154 25.50 26.26 -1.19
CA PRO A 154 26.49 27.17 -0.58
C PRO A 154 26.17 27.57 0.86
N LYS A 155 24.91 27.52 1.30
CA LYS A 155 24.48 28.04 2.61
C LYS A 155 24.83 27.15 3.80
N GLY A 156 25.37 25.95 3.57
CA GLY A 156 25.72 24.99 4.64
C GLY A 156 24.51 24.57 5.47
N ARG A 157 23.30 24.60 4.90
CA ARG A 157 22.09 24.23 5.64
C ARG A 157 22.01 22.71 5.81
N PRO A 158 21.68 22.20 7.01
CA PRO A 158 21.41 20.79 7.19
C PRO A 158 20.12 20.41 6.48
N TYR A 159 20.18 19.36 5.67
CA TYR A 159 19.02 18.68 5.12
C TYR A 159 18.95 17.29 5.71
N PHE A 160 17.73 16.83 6.00
CA PHE A 160 17.50 15.43 6.34
C PHE A 160 17.65 14.58 5.10
N ILE A 161 18.44 13.51 5.18
CA ILE A 161 18.73 12.64 4.06
C ILE A 161 18.16 11.24 4.33
N VAL A 162 17.31 10.79 3.39
CA VAL A 162 16.89 9.41 3.26
C VAL A 162 17.78 8.75 2.22
N GLY A 163 18.62 7.81 2.63
CA GLY A 163 19.60 7.18 1.76
C GLY A 163 19.54 5.66 1.77
N ALA A 164 19.71 5.03 0.60
CA ALA A 164 20.03 3.61 0.50
C ALA A 164 21.21 3.42 -0.46
N THR A 165 22.04 2.41 -0.17
CA THR A 165 23.05 1.96 -1.12
C THR A 165 22.44 0.94 -2.07
N THR A 166 23.13 0.67 -3.18
CA THR A 166 22.71 -0.37 -4.13
C THR A 166 22.67 -1.74 -3.43
N THR A 167 21.60 -2.50 -3.66
CA THR A 167 21.43 -3.88 -3.18
C THR A 167 21.11 -4.79 -4.36
N LYS A 168 21.54 -6.05 -4.30
CA LYS A 168 21.21 -7.06 -5.32
C LYS A 168 19.71 -7.34 -5.33
N SER A 169 19.14 -7.56 -6.51
CA SER A 169 17.77 -8.06 -6.64
C SER A 169 17.66 -9.51 -6.16
N PHE A 170 16.45 -9.91 -5.76
CA PHE A 170 16.17 -11.30 -5.37
C PHE A 170 16.33 -12.28 -6.52
N GLN A 171 15.89 -11.91 -7.72
CA GLN A 171 15.95 -12.76 -8.92
C GLN A 171 17.24 -12.57 -9.75
N GLY A 172 18.25 -11.86 -9.25
CA GLY A 172 19.44 -11.48 -10.03
C GLY A 172 19.18 -10.38 -11.08
N GLY A 173 20.24 -9.97 -11.77
CA GLY A 173 20.20 -8.83 -12.72
C GLY A 173 20.71 -7.51 -12.11
N ALA A 174 20.19 -6.38 -12.61
CA ALA A 174 20.66 -5.06 -12.20
C ALA A 174 20.40 -4.79 -10.72
N ASN A 175 21.40 -4.24 -10.04
CA ASN A 175 21.28 -3.79 -8.65
C ASN A 175 20.26 -2.66 -8.53
N SER A 176 19.75 -2.48 -7.32
CA SER A 176 18.89 -1.38 -6.98
C SER A 176 19.59 -0.03 -7.14
N PRO A 177 18.88 1.05 -7.49
CA PRO A 177 19.47 2.39 -7.53
C PRO A 177 19.92 2.82 -6.13
N ALA A 178 21.01 3.59 -6.06
CA ALA A 178 21.46 4.22 -4.83
C ALA A 178 20.69 5.53 -4.61
N ILE A 179 19.61 5.45 -3.83
CA ILE A 179 18.77 6.61 -3.53
C ILE A 179 19.41 7.52 -2.48
N ARG A 180 19.30 8.84 -2.70
CA ARG A 180 19.60 9.89 -1.72
C ARG A 180 18.62 11.03 -1.92
N ILE A 181 17.61 11.09 -1.05
CA ILE A 181 16.58 12.11 -1.06
C ILE A 181 16.84 13.05 0.12
N ALA A 182 16.97 14.33 -0.17
CA ALA A 182 17.04 15.42 0.78
C ALA A 182 15.67 16.04 1.00
N LEU A 183 15.35 16.27 2.27
CA LEU A 183 14.15 16.95 2.74
C LEU A 183 14.56 18.14 3.61
N SER A 184 13.90 19.27 3.40
CA SER A 184 14.03 20.41 4.31
C SER A 184 13.25 20.14 5.60
N PRO A 185 13.48 20.90 6.70
CA PRO A 185 12.68 20.77 7.92
C PRO A 185 11.17 20.87 7.69
N ALA A 186 10.73 21.77 6.81
CA ALA A 186 9.31 21.88 6.46
C ALA A 186 8.79 20.60 5.79
N LYS A 187 9.56 20.03 4.85
CA LYS A 187 9.18 18.79 4.16
C LYS A 187 9.25 17.55 5.05
N CYS A 188 10.06 17.59 6.11
CA CYS A 188 10.00 16.60 7.17
C CYS A 188 8.68 16.66 7.95
N GLN A 189 8.13 17.86 8.21
CA GLN A 189 6.82 17.99 8.86
C GLN A 189 5.70 17.44 7.97
N ASP A 190 5.72 17.77 6.67
CA ASP A 190 4.77 17.21 5.70
C ASP A 190 4.83 15.66 5.71
N MET A 191 6.05 15.09 5.73
CA MET A 191 6.27 13.64 5.79
C MET A 191 5.68 13.00 7.05
N LEU A 192 5.76 13.66 8.21
CA LEU A 192 5.19 13.13 9.45
C LEU A 192 3.67 12.95 9.35
N VAL A 193 2.97 13.81 8.61
CA VAL A 193 1.52 13.70 8.42
C VAL A 193 1.18 12.41 7.67
N LEU A 194 1.92 12.08 6.61
CA LEU A 194 1.63 10.93 5.75
C LEU A 194 2.03 9.58 6.36
N LEU A 195 2.99 9.56 7.29
CA LEU A 195 3.52 8.30 7.84
C LEU A 195 2.87 7.88 9.17
N LYS A 196 2.25 8.80 9.90
CA LYS A 196 1.75 8.55 11.27
C LYS A 196 0.60 7.54 11.26
N GLN A 197 0.75 6.49 12.05
CA GLN A 197 -0.26 5.44 12.19
C GLN A 197 -1.64 5.98 12.55
N LYS A 198 -1.72 6.93 13.49
CA LYS A 198 -2.99 7.56 13.88
C LYS A 198 -3.71 8.24 12.71
N ASN A 199 -2.97 8.84 11.77
CA ASN A 199 -3.58 9.51 10.62
C ASN A 199 -4.08 8.48 9.59
N LEU A 200 -3.32 7.39 9.41
CA LEU A 200 -3.72 6.27 8.54
C LEU A 200 -4.95 5.55 9.10
N GLN A 201 -5.00 5.31 10.41
CA GLN A 201 -6.17 4.73 11.07
C GLN A 201 -7.39 5.63 10.89
N LYS A 202 -7.24 6.94 11.16
CA LYS A 202 -8.35 7.88 10.97
C LYS A 202 -8.89 7.86 9.53
N LEU A 203 -8.01 7.80 8.53
CA LEU A 203 -8.43 7.67 7.13
C LEU A 203 -9.28 6.41 6.91
N VAL A 204 -8.90 5.28 7.50
CA VAL A 204 -9.68 4.04 7.39
C VAL A 204 -11.01 4.14 8.14
N ASP A 205 -11.02 4.74 9.32
CA ASP A 205 -12.24 4.97 10.11
C ASP A 205 -13.23 5.88 9.33
N ASP A 206 -12.72 6.93 8.67
CA ASP A 206 -13.52 7.84 7.84
C ASP A 206 -14.09 7.09 6.62
N LEU A 207 -13.30 6.23 5.95
CA LEU A 207 -13.76 5.39 4.83
C LEU A 207 -14.84 4.38 5.25
N GLN A 208 -14.67 3.76 6.42
CA GLN A 208 -15.65 2.82 6.98
C GLN A 208 -16.97 3.52 7.25
N LYS A 209 -16.92 4.71 7.85
CA LYS A 209 -18.11 5.52 8.10
C LYS A 209 -18.82 5.91 6.80
N GLU A 210 -18.08 6.33 5.78
CA GLU A 210 -18.65 6.65 4.47
C GLU A 210 -19.36 5.43 3.86
N TYR A 211 -18.75 4.24 3.92
CA TYR A 211 -19.36 3.00 3.45
C TYR A 211 -20.67 2.68 4.19
N GLU A 212 -20.67 2.77 5.52
CA GLU A 212 -21.87 2.55 6.34
C GLU A 212 -22.99 3.54 6.02
N GLU A 213 -22.67 4.81 5.70
CA GLU A 213 -23.65 5.81 5.27
C GLU A 213 -24.30 5.48 3.91
N PHE A 214 -23.62 4.72 3.03
CA PHE A 214 -24.20 4.18 1.80
C PHE A 214 -25.07 2.95 2.07
N ASP A 215 -24.58 2.02 2.89
CA ASP A 215 -25.27 0.77 3.23
C ASP A 215 -26.60 1.03 3.98
N MET A 216 -26.62 2.00 4.89
CA MET A 216 -27.83 2.42 5.61
C MET A 216 -28.89 3.12 4.73
N LYS A 217 -28.56 3.46 3.47
CA LYS A 217 -29.53 4.00 2.51
C LYS A 217 -30.21 2.93 1.67
N GLU A 218 -29.86 1.65 1.79
CA GLU A 218 -30.63 0.51 1.25
C GLU A 218 -31.85 0.15 2.12
N GLY A 219 -32.34 1.08 2.94
CA GLY A 219 -33.67 1.05 3.54
C GLY A 219 -34.73 1.75 2.68
N PHE A 220 -34.60 1.70 1.35
CA PHE A 220 -35.73 1.99 0.47
C PHE A 220 -36.64 0.76 0.53
N GLU A 221 -37.86 0.98 1.02
CA GLU A 221 -38.92 -0.03 1.09
C GLU A 221 -38.97 -0.81 -0.23
N GLU A 222 -38.78 -2.14 -0.16
CA GLU A 222 -38.66 -3.10 -1.28
C GLU A 222 -39.91 -3.15 -2.22
N ASP A 223 -40.84 -2.23 -2.05
CA ASP A 223 -42.20 -2.32 -2.57
C ASP A 223 -42.36 -1.56 -3.91
N GLU A 224 -41.65 -0.44 -4.11
CA GLU A 224 -41.85 0.42 -5.29
C GLU A 224 -40.85 0.16 -6.44
N GLU A 225 -39.58 -0.17 -6.16
CA GLU A 225 -38.56 -0.33 -7.21
C GLU A 225 -38.60 -1.71 -7.90
N PHE A 226 -39.11 -2.73 -7.22
CA PHE A 226 -39.32 -4.06 -7.82
C PHE A 226 -40.43 -4.04 -8.88
N GLU A 227 -41.44 -3.17 -8.76
CA GLU A 227 -42.44 -2.99 -9.82
C GLU A 227 -41.90 -2.23 -11.02
N VAL A 228 -41.08 -1.19 -10.81
CA VAL A 228 -40.48 -0.40 -11.90
C VAL A 228 -39.50 -1.23 -12.73
N MET A 229 -38.67 -2.06 -12.09
CA MET A 229 -37.77 -2.99 -12.80
C MET A 229 -38.56 -4.05 -13.61
N LYS A 230 -39.69 -4.53 -13.08
CA LYS A 230 -40.58 -5.48 -13.79
C LYS A 230 -41.30 -4.84 -14.98
N GLU A 231 -41.67 -3.57 -14.89
CA GLU A 231 -42.25 -2.85 -16.02
C GLU A 231 -41.22 -2.61 -17.13
N ILE A 232 -39.97 -2.34 -16.78
CA ILE A 232 -38.90 -2.16 -17.76
C ILE A 232 -38.61 -3.48 -18.50
N GLU A 233 -38.46 -4.61 -17.79
CA GLU A 233 -38.26 -5.93 -18.41
C GLU A 233 -39.44 -6.39 -19.28
N ASN A 234 -40.68 -6.04 -18.91
CA ASN A 234 -41.86 -6.39 -19.72
C ASN A 234 -42.05 -5.47 -20.94
N SER A 235 -41.36 -4.32 -20.99
CA SER A 235 -41.49 -3.35 -22.10
C SER A 235 -40.45 -3.52 -23.21
N SER A 236 -39.38 -4.29 -22.98
CA SER A 236 -38.39 -4.59 -24.01
C SER A 236 -38.92 -5.64 -24.98
N THR A 237 -39.46 -5.19 -26.11
CA THR A 237 -39.73 -6.05 -27.28
C THR A 237 -38.39 -6.29 -27.99
N GLU A 238 -37.89 -7.52 -27.95
CA GLU A 238 -36.76 -7.95 -28.78
C GLU A 238 -37.15 -7.81 -30.26
N SER A 239 -36.45 -6.92 -30.98
CA SER A 239 -36.50 -6.90 -32.44
C SER A 239 -35.63 -8.05 -32.95
N ASP A 240 -36.28 -9.13 -33.33
CA ASP A 240 -35.73 -10.27 -34.06
C ASP A 240 -35.49 -9.85 -35.51
N ASP A 241 -34.40 -9.13 -35.78
CA ASP A 241 -33.88 -8.94 -37.13
C ASP A 241 -32.88 -10.07 -37.42
N SER A 242 -33.40 -11.13 -38.05
CA SER A 242 -32.61 -12.17 -38.68
C SER A 242 -31.73 -11.56 -39.77
N ILE A 243 -30.42 -11.62 -39.60
CA ILE A 243 -29.45 -11.29 -40.65
C ILE A 243 -29.41 -12.49 -41.60
N ASP A 244 -29.99 -12.34 -42.78
CA ASP A 244 -29.79 -13.25 -43.90
C ASP A 244 -28.34 -13.13 -44.39
N GLU A 245 -27.56 -14.19 -44.17
CA GLU A 245 -26.30 -14.44 -44.86
C GLU A 245 -26.62 -14.91 -46.29
N ASP A 246 -26.50 -14.03 -47.29
CA ASP A 246 -26.13 -14.36 -48.67
C ASP A 246 -26.14 -13.10 -49.56
N GLU A 247 -24.98 -12.46 -49.74
CA GLU A 247 -24.46 -12.08 -51.07
C GLU A 247 -23.02 -11.57 -50.93
N ALA A 248 -22.08 -12.47 -51.22
CA ALA A 248 -20.70 -12.15 -51.52
C ALA A 248 -20.59 -11.62 -52.96
N ASP A 249 -19.58 -10.78 -53.15
CA ASP A 249 -18.91 -10.44 -54.41
C ASP A 249 -19.59 -9.41 -55.34
N ALA A 250 -19.11 -8.16 -55.31
CA ALA A 250 -18.33 -7.59 -56.43
C ALA A 250 -18.05 -6.08 -56.27
N GLU A 251 -16.82 -5.72 -56.66
CA GLU A 251 -16.37 -4.41 -57.17
C GLU A 251 -16.06 -3.26 -56.19
N PHE A 252 -14.81 -3.31 -55.73
CA PHE A 252 -13.91 -2.15 -55.69
C PHE A 252 -14.04 -1.31 -56.97
N ASN A 253 -14.47 -0.05 -56.86
CA ASN A 253 -13.93 1.01 -57.69
C ASN A 253 -13.93 2.35 -56.96
N ILE A 254 -12.75 2.96 -56.96
CA ILE A 254 -12.43 4.27 -56.43
C ILE A 254 -12.51 5.23 -57.61
N ASP A 255 -13.24 6.33 -57.44
CA ASP A 255 -12.96 7.63 -58.07
C ASP A 255 -13.04 8.72 -57.00
#